data_AF-A0A5N6ZFJ9-F1
#
_entry.id   AF-A0A5N6ZFJ9-F1
#
_cell.length_a   1.000
_cell.length_b   1.000
_cell.length_c   1.000
_cell.angle_alpha   90.00
_cell.angle_beta   90.00
_cell.angle_gamma   90.00
#
_symmetry.space_group_name_H-M   'P 1'
#
loop_
_entity.id
_entity.type
_entity.pdbx_description
1 polymer ?
#
loop_
_entity_poly.entity_id
_entity_poly.type
_entity_poly.pdbx_seq_one_letter_code
_entity_poly.pdbx_strand_id
1 'polypeptide(L)'
;MVHLSNQPIRDLGDFKKFQCNDAWKLGRRMRDDMPGLHSIMVLRLQVNGIANLVAKTFFGKEYFELNNQLDPFLDESRAYEHILRNCPPSKLSYFPTYFGVILNLTRDKYPKSYALRPRAIVLERVGPDTCSWRILGTLPSRKYDLFDDFVAKICELPLSCFEKEWYISLSIDRLQRLAAMHDIGIIHRDICDEHFRLPHDFYDTVLYDFSHSYIINSPWPYVKRPKPWAELIRVEQNEVMGVVLGRAKRSEFRTHIATTLNMNLTTVMNFCSQELEDAKNTLEMISLKTRHRPDTFTHPSLASIFPFLESIRPKNSPAWHITRARLLPDYDSAWFLHTPTTGKQIELISLSGVERFELDVDTMAQEKSSYVLVLIPRSWNLEDHKQRLFSCAGLVANKGWGPIILKEEFEQLDS
;
A
#
# COMPACT_ATOMS: atom_id res chain seq x y z
N MET A 1 3.96 14.63 -42.59
CA MET A 1 4.37 13.83 -41.42
C MET A 1 4.77 14.84 -40.34
N VAL A 2 3.88 15.15 -39.40
CA VAL A 2 4.13 16.17 -38.36
C VAL A 2 5.00 15.52 -37.29
N HIS A 3 6.17 16.10 -37.02
CA HIS A 3 7.00 15.74 -35.87
C HIS A 3 6.19 16.00 -34.59
N LEU A 4 5.66 14.94 -33.99
CA LEU A 4 4.92 14.95 -32.72
C LEU A 4 5.82 15.28 -31.51
N SER A 5 7.12 15.54 -31.72
CA SER A 5 8.06 16.05 -30.71
C SER A 5 7.85 17.52 -30.36
N ASN A 6 7.04 18.26 -31.13
CA ASN A 6 6.94 19.73 -31.01
C ASN A 6 5.58 20.24 -30.53
N GLN A 7 4.73 19.40 -29.92
CA GLN A 7 3.57 19.98 -29.23
C GLN A 7 4.03 20.60 -27.90
N PRO A 8 3.77 21.91 -27.68
CA PRO A 8 4.11 22.56 -26.44
C PRO A 8 3.37 21.89 -25.29
N ILE A 9 4.01 21.86 -24.12
CA ILE A 9 3.41 21.54 -22.82
C ILE A 9 2.04 22.25 -22.78
N ARG A 10 0.92 21.50 -22.82
CA ARG A 10 -0.38 22.07 -22.41
C ARG A 10 -0.24 22.56 -20.97
N ASP A 11 -0.85 23.72 -20.73
CA ASP A 11 -0.60 24.73 -19.70
C ASP A 11 -0.06 24.22 -18.35
N LEU A 12 0.92 24.93 -17.77
CA LEU A 12 1.39 24.71 -16.40
C LEU A 12 0.26 24.85 -15.35
N GLY A 13 -0.89 25.41 -15.75
CA GLY A 13 -2.14 25.41 -14.99
C GLY A 13 -2.83 24.05 -14.83
N ASP A 14 -2.46 23.03 -15.59
CA ASP A 14 -3.12 21.72 -15.57
C ASP A 14 -2.78 20.87 -14.33
N PHE A 15 -1.72 21.23 -13.59
CA PHE A 15 -1.24 20.50 -12.42
C PHE A 15 -1.62 21.19 -11.10
N LYS A 16 -2.06 20.40 -10.12
CA LYS A 16 -2.13 20.77 -8.71
C LYS A 16 -0.74 21.23 -8.27
N LYS A 17 -0.61 22.52 -7.97
CA LYS A 17 0.62 23.06 -7.41
C LYS A 17 0.74 22.61 -5.96
N PHE A 18 1.94 22.20 -5.56
CA PHE A 18 2.23 21.96 -4.16
C PHE A 18 2.09 23.28 -3.39
N GLN A 19 1.11 23.33 -2.49
CA GLN A 19 0.86 24.46 -1.61
C GLN A 19 1.22 24.07 -0.18
N CYS A 20 2.04 24.88 0.46
CA CYS A 20 2.45 24.69 1.84
C CYS A 20 2.69 26.07 2.45
N ASN A 21 1.89 26.40 3.47
CA ASN A 21 1.97 27.67 4.20
C ASN A 21 3.21 27.74 5.10
N ASP A 22 3.74 26.58 5.45
CA ASP A 22 4.89 26.39 6.32
C ASP A 22 6.22 26.55 5.56
N ALA A 23 7.27 26.85 6.32
CA ALA A 23 8.61 26.90 5.76
C ALA A 23 9.07 25.49 5.34
N TRP A 24 9.46 25.35 4.07
CA TRP A 24 9.92 24.07 3.54
C TRP A 24 11.22 24.18 2.73
N LYS A 25 11.98 23.09 2.73
CA LYS A 25 13.20 22.95 1.93
C LYS A 25 13.45 21.50 1.53
N LEU A 26 14.15 21.31 0.41
CA LEU A 26 14.63 19.99 0.01
C LEU A 26 15.90 19.64 0.79
N GLY A 27 15.88 18.46 1.39
CA GLY A 27 16.95 17.91 2.21
C GLY A 27 17.81 16.91 1.43
N ARG A 28 18.40 15.97 2.17
CA ARG A 28 19.22 14.91 1.60
C ARG A 28 18.40 13.93 0.75
N ARG A 29 19.11 13.19 -0.08
CA ARG A 29 18.56 12.07 -0.85
C ARG A 29 17.98 10.99 0.07
N MET A 30 16.95 10.31 -0.39
CA MET A 30 16.37 9.15 0.32
C MET A 30 17.27 7.93 0.28
N ARG A 31 18.08 7.79 -0.78
CA ARG A 31 19.01 6.68 -1.05
C ARG A 31 20.40 7.23 -1.36
N ASP A 32 21.40 6.85 -0.57
CA ASP A 32 22.78 7.34 -0.73
C ASP A 32 23.59 6.50 -1.76
N ASP A 33 23.09 5.32 -2.14
CA ASP A 33 23.75 4.36 -3.03
C ASP A 33 23.58 4.66 -4.53
N MET A 34 22.75 5.64 -4.86
CA MET A 34 22.52 6.02 -6.24
C MET A 34 23.51 7.11 -6.70
N PRO A 35 24.04 7.05 -7.94
CA PRO A 35 25.00 8.03 -8.44
C PRO A 35 24.47 9.46 -8.34
N GLY A 36 25.33 10.43 -8.00
CA GLY A 36 24.95 11.85 -7.89
C GLY A 36 24.42 12.46 -9.20
N LEU A 37 24.70 11.82 -10.34
CA LEU A 37 24.26 12.20 -11.69
C LEU A 37 23.11 11.35 -12.24
N HIS A 38 22.45 10.52 -11.42
CA HIS A 38 21.34 9.68 -11.87
C HIS A 38 20.17 10.51 -12.43
N SER A 39 19.49 10.07 -13.49
CA SER A 39 18.38 10.80 -14.15
C SER A 39 17.20 11.15 -13.22
N ILE A 40 17.05 10.40 -12.13
CA ILE A 40 15.99 10.55 -11.11
C ILE A 40 16.62 10.76 -9.73
N MET A 41 16.07 11.69 -8.95
CA MET A 41 16.49 11.95 -7.56
C MET A 41 15.28 12.17 -6.66
N VAL A 42 15.18 11.37 -5.61
CA VAL A 42 14.15 11.48 -4.56
C VAL A 42 14.79 12.11 -3.33
N LEU A 43 14.32 13.31 -2.98
CA LEU A 43 14.81 14.12 -1.86
C LEU A 43 13.79 14.14 -0.73
N ARG A 44 14.26 14.18 0.51
CA ARG A 44 13.39 14.44 1.66
C ARG A 44 12.88 15.88 1.58
N LEU A 45 11.56 16.07 1.64
CA LEU A 45 10.97 17.40 1.76
C LEU A 45 10.72 17.68 3.25
N GLN A 46 11.45 18.65 3.80
CA GLN A 46 11.30 19.10 5.18
C GLN A 46 10.28 20.22 5.22
N VAL A 47 9.21 20.06 6.01
CA VAL A 47 8.20 21.08 6.30
C VAL A 47 8.24 21.34 7.80
N ASN A 48 8.49 22.59 8.22
CA ASN A 48 8.74 22.95 9.63
C ASN A 48 9.78 22.07 10.33
N GLY A 49 10.82 21.66 9.60
CA GLY A 49 11.88 20.79 10.09
C GLY A 49 11.53 19.29 10.13
N ILE A 50 10.30 18.89 9.83
CA ILE A 50 9.85 17.49 9.81
C ILE A 50 9.85 16.97 8.37
N ALA A 51 10.45 15.80 8.14
CA ALA A 51 10.61 15.19 6.82
C ALA A 51 9.57 14.09 6.53
N ASN A 52 8.28 14.47 6.44
CA ASN A 52 7.18 13.54 6.19
C ASN A 52 6.77 13.41 4.72
N LEU A 53 7.39 14.20 3.84
CA LEU A 53 7.13 14.19 2.41
C LEU A 53 8.43 13.90 1.65
N VAL A 54 8.28 13.51 0.39
CA VAL A 54 9.40 13.40 -0.56
C VAL A 54 9.13 14.22 -1.81
N ALA A 55 10.21 14.65 -2.44
CA ALA A 55 10.19 15.35 -3.71
C ALA A 55 11.01 14.55 -4.73
N LYS A 56 10.35 14.02 -5.76
CA LYS A 56 10.99 13.33 -6.89
C LYS A 56 11.28 14.33 -7.99
N THR A 57 12.53 14.38 -8.45
CA THR A 57 13.04 15.35 -9.43
C THR A 57 13.74 14.63 -10.59
N PHE A 58 13.69 15.20 -11.79
CA PHE A 58 14.19 14.60 -13.04
C PHE A 58 15.21 15.50 -13.74
N PHE A 59 16.17 14.90 -14.44
CA PHE A 59 17.15 15.63 -15.26
C PHE A 59 16.60 15.98 -16.66
N GLY A 60 17.14 17.07 -17.21
CA GLY A 60 17.21 17.46 -18.63
C GLY A 60 16.14 16.93 -19.58
N LYS A 61 15.18 17.82 -19.94
CA LYS A 61 14.30 17.67 -21.11
C LYS A 61 15.09 17.23 -22.37
N GLU A 62 16.29 17.79 -22.52
CA GLU A 62 17.23 17.54 -23.62
C GLU A 62 17.59 16.06 -23.79
N TYR A 63 17.81 15.30 -22.70
CA TYR A 63 18.13 13.87 -22.78
C TYR A 63 16.97 13.05 -23.36
N PHE A 64 15.75 13.39 -22.95
CA PHE A 64 14.55 12.67 -23.41
C PHE A 64 14.16 13.08 -24.82
N GLU A 65 14.29 14.36 -25.16
CA GLU A 65 14.09 14.88 -26.52
C GLU A 65 15.06 14.25 -27.52
N LEU A 66 16.36 14.14 -27.17
CA LEU A 66 17.37 13.46 -27.99
C LEU A 66 17.02 11.99 -28.26
N ASN A 67 16.32 11.33 -27.33
CA ASN A 67 15.94 9.92 -27.42
C ASN A 67 14.49 9.71 -27.91
N ASN A 68 13.78 10.76 -28.33
CA ASN A 68 12.34 10.71 -28.66
C ASN A 68 11.47 10.07 -27.56
N GLN A 69 11.84 10.30 -26.29
CA GLN A 69 11.09 9.88 -25.11
C GLN A 69 10.32 11.07 -24.54
N LEU A 70 9.18 10.78 -23.92
CA LEU A 70 8.43 11.79 -23.17
C LEU A 70 9.19 12.15 -21.89
N ASP A 71 8.99 13.37 -21.41
CA ASP A 71 9.58 13.85 -20.14
C ASP A 71 8.98 13.05 -18.98
N PRO A 72 9.76 12.24 -18.24
CA PRO A 72 9.22 11.38 -17.19
C PRO A 72 8.59 12.15 -16.04
N PHE A 73 8.99 13.42 -15.84
CA PHE A 73 8.29 14.32 -14.92
C PHE A 73 6.84 14.53 -15.35
N LEU A 74 6.60 14.75 -16.65
CA LEU A 74 5.26 14.96 -17.18
C LEU A 74 4.44 13.68 -17.13
N ASP A 75 5.01 12.53 -17.47
CA ASP A 75 4.28 11.26 -17.44
C ASP A 75 3.84 10.91 -16.01
N GLU A 76 4.75 10.98 -15.04
CA GLU A 76 4.43 10.65 -13.65
C GLU A 76 3.49 11.69 -13.00
N SER A 77 3.71 12.99 -13.22
CA SER A 77 2.80 14.01 -12.67
C SER A 77 1.39 13.89 -13.26
N ARG A 78 1.25 13.59 -14.56
CA ARG A 78 -0.06 13.35 -15.19
C ARG A 78 -0.73 12.11 -14.64
N ALA A 79 0.01 11.02 -14.43
CA ALA A 79 -0.55 9.81 -13.84
C ALA A 79 -1.13 10.11 -12.45
N TYR A 80 -0.39 10.81 -11.59
CA TYR A 80 -0.88 11.18 -10.27
C TYR A 80 -2.06 12.17 -10.29
N GLU A 81 -2.06 13.16 -11.19
CA GLU A 81 -3.24 14.02 -11.41
C GLU A 81 -4.46 13.21 -11.84
N HIS A 82 -4.28 12.27 -12.75
CA HIS A 82 -5.35 11.45 -13.29
C HIS A 82 -5.89 10.48 -12.24
N ILE A 83 -5.01 9.87 -11.43
CA ILE A 83 -5.39 9.07 -10.25
C ILE A 83 -6.20 9.93 -9.28
N LEU A 84 -5.70 11.11 -8.90
CA LEU A 84 -6.38 11.98 -7.94
C LEU A 84 -7.79 12.40 -8.39
N ARG A 85 -8.00 12.61 -9.70
CA ARG A 85 -9.28 13.10 -10.25
C ARG A 85 -10.29 12.00 -10.57
N ASN A 86 -9.82 10.81 -10.94
CA ASN A 86 -10.67 9.77 -11.52
C ASN A 86 -10.74 8.48 -10.70
N CYS A 87 -9.79 8.26 -9.78
CA CYS A 87 -9.81 7.07 -8.93
C CYS A 87 -10.82 7.28 -7.78
N PRO A 88 -11.69 6.31 -7.46
CA PRO A 88 -12.57 6.43 -6.31
C PRO A 88 -11.75 6.54 -5.01
N PRO A 89 -12.23 7.27 -3.98
CA PRO A 89 -11.50 7.48 -2.73
C PRO A 89 -10.98 6.19 -2.08
N SER A 90 -11.78 5.11 -2.16
CA SER A 90 -11.42 3.79 -1.68
C SER A 90 -10.13 3.23 -2.30
N LYS A 91 -9.89 3.49 -3.58
CA LYS A 91 -8.73 2.94 -4.30
C LYS A 91 -7.50 3.86 -4.26
N LEU A 92 -7.61 5.07 -3.70
CA LEU A 92 -6.48 5.99 -3.58
C LEU A 92 -5.37 5.45 -2.67
N SER A 93 -5.70 4.60 -1.70
CA SER A 93 -4.73 3.98 -0.79
C SER A 93 -3.74 3.05 -1.49
N TYR A 94 -4.04 2.60 -2.71
CA TYR A 94 -3.14 1.82 -3.55
C TYR A 94 -1.92 2.58 -4.05
N PHE A 95 -1.96 3.91 -4.02
CA PHE A 95 -0.91 4.78 -4.55
C PHE A 95 -0.34 5.69 -3.46
N PRO A 96 0.88 6.22 -3.63
CA PRO A 96 1.35 7.31 -2.79
C PRO A 96 0.41 8.51 -2.84
N THR A 97 0.12 9.09 -1.69
CA THR A 97 -0.61 10.36 -1.61
C THR A 97 0.14 11.45 -2.39
N TYR A 98 -0.54 12.07 -3.36
CA TYR A 98 0.01 13.10 -4.23
C TYR A 98 -0.34 14.52 -3.73
N PHE A 99 0.68 15.30 -3.43
CA PHE A 99 0.55 16.64 -2.86
C PHE A 99 0.68 17.76 -3.90
N GLY A 100 1.04 17.43 -5.13
CA GLY A 100 1.19 18.39 -6.23
C GLY A 100 2.60 18.44 -6.78
N VAL A 101 2.83 19.39 -7.70
CA VAL A 101 4.14 19.66 -8.29
C VAL A 101 4.72 20.99 -7.83
N ILE A 102 6.04 21.07 -7.79
CA ILE A 102 6.81 22.31 -7.69
C ILE A 102 7.42 22.56 -9.07
N LEU A 103 7.16 23.71 -9.68
CA LEU A 103 7.58 24.00 -11.06
C LEU A 103 8.76 24.98 -11.16
N ASN A 104 9.01 25.74 -10.09
CA ASN A 104 10.01 26.80 -10.02
C ASN A 104 10.89 26.63 -8.77
N LEU A 105 11.56 25.49 -8.64
CA LEU A 105 12.55 25.27 -7.57
C LEU A 105 13.74 26.21 -7.78
N THR A 106 13.99 27.02 -6.77
CA THR A 106 15.11 27.95 -6.69
C THR A 106 16.28 27.34 -5.92
N ARG A 107 17.47 27.88 -6.11
CA ARG A 107 18.71 27.34 -5.51
C ARG A 107 18.71 27.39 -3.98
N ASP A 108 18.03 28.34 -3.36
CA ASP A 108 17.88 28.46 -1.91
C ASP A 108 17.05 27.30 -1.30
N LYS A 109 16.10 26.74 -2.05
CA LYS A 109 15.27 25.60 -1.61
C LYS A 109 15.86 24.24 -1.96
N TYR A 110 16.96 24.19 -2.72
CA TYR A 110 17.58 22.97 -3.25
C TYR A 110 18.97 22.75 -2.64
N PRO A 111 19.38 21.51 -2.29
CA PRO A 111 20.70 21.27 -1.73
C PRO A 111 21.82 21.70 -2.68
N LYS A 112 22.78 22.49 -2.18
CA LYS A 112 23.92 22.98 -2.96
C LYS A 112 24.83 21.85 -3.48
N SER A 113 24.81 20.69 -2.82
CA SER A 113 25.58 19.50 -3.20
C SER A 113 25.10 18.82 -4.48
N TYR A 114 23.94 19.20 -5.02
CA TYR A 114 23.32 18.55 -6.16
C TYR A 114 23.04 19.54 -7.29
N ALA A 115 22.99 19.04 -8.52
CA ALA A 115 22.56 19.84 -9.67
C ALA A 115 21.08 20.26 -9.50
N LEU A 116 20.79 21.56 -9.69
CA LEU A 116 19.43 22.06 -9.53
C LEU A 116 18.53 21.47 -10.61
N ARG A 117 17.41 20.89 -10.16
CA ARG A 117 16.32 20.48 -11.02
C ARG A 117 15.13 21.37 -10.68
N PRO A 118 14.67 22.22 -11.62
CA PRO A 118 13.70 23.26 -11.30
C PRO A 118 12.30 22.71 -11.02
N ARG A 119 12.07 21.41 -11.24
CA ARG A 119 10.76 20.76 -11.09
C ARG A 119 10.81 19.54 -10.18
N ALA A 120 9.77 19.36 -9.37
CA ALA A 120 9.61 18.20 -8.50
C ALA A 120 8.14 17.76 -8.40
N ILE A 121 7.94 16.47 -8.22
CA ILE A 121 6.66 15.85 -7.82
C ILE A 121 6.72 15.65 -6.32
N VAL A 122 5.72 16.13 -5.58
CA VAL A 122 5.65 15.99 -4.13
C VAL A 122 4.69 14.86 -3.77
N LEU A 123 5.21 13.87 -3.05
CA LEU A 123 4.49 12.66 -2.65
C LEU A 123 4.62 12.46 -1.14
N GLU A 124 3.74 11.63 -0.58
CA GLU A 124 3.95 11.10 0.76
C GLU A 124 5.28 10.38 0.87
N ARG A 125 5.88 10.45 2.05
CA ARG A 125 7.03 9.62 2.36
C ARG A 125 6.55 8.25 2.82
N VAL A 126 6.72 7.25 1.96
CA VAL A 126 6.52 5.83 2.30
C VAL A 126 7.77 5.29 2.99
N GLY A 127 7.60 4.53 4.07
CA GLY A 127 8.66 3.81 4.79
C GLY A 127 8.29 2.34 5.05
N PRO A 128 9.24 1.51 5.52
CA PRO A 128 8.99 0.11 5.90
C PRO A 128 8.40 0.04 7.32
N ASP A 129 7.25 0.68 7.53
CA ASP A 129 6.61 0.78 8.85
C ASP A 129 5.08 0.73 8.77
N THR A 130 4.45 0.48 9.93
CA THR A 130 2.99 0.38 10.08
C THR A 130 2.25 1.67 9.74
N CYS A 131 2.93 2.83 9.71
CA CYS A 131 2.32 4.09 9.28
C CYS A 131 2.19 4.16 7.76
N SER A 132 2.98 3.36 7.03
CA SER A 132 3.07 3.37 5.56
C SER A 132 2.42 2.13 4.93
N TRP A 133 2.28 1.03 5.66
CA TRP A 133 1.58 -0.15 5.15
C TRP A 133 0.08 0.10 4.97
N ARG A 134 -0.51 -0.63 4.03
CA ARG A 134 -1.94 -0.55 3.67
C ARG A 134 -2.58 -1.87 3.99
N ILE A 135 -3.72 -1.84 4.69
CA ILE A 135 -4.56 -3.02 4.86
C ILE A 135 -5.53 -3.05 3.69
N LEU A 136 -5.56 -4.16 2.97
CA LEU A 136 -6.47 -4.40 1.86
C LEU A 136 -7.53 -5.42 2.30
N GLY A 137 -8.76 -5.23 1.87
CA GLY A 137 -9.86 -6.14 2.15
C GLY A 137 -9.87 -7.34 1.20
N THR A 138 -10.43 -8.44 1.68
CA THR A 138 -10.67 -9.64 0.88
C THR A 138 -11.85 -9.37 -0.03
N LEU A 139 -11.59 -9.25 -1.33
CA LEU A 139 -12.63 -9.07 -2.34
C LEU A 139 -13.14 -10.42 -2.85
N PRO A 140 -14.44 -10.53 -3.22
CA PRO A 140 -14.94 -11.66 -3.97
C PRO A 140 -14.09 -11.86 -5.22
N SER A 141 -13.74 -13.11 -5.51
CA SER A 141 -12.80 -13.49 -6.57
C SER A 141 -13.13 -12.78 -7.89
N ARG A 142 -12.31 -11.77 -8.26
CA ARG A 142 -12.25 -11.31 -9.65
C ARG A 142 -11.62 -12.45 -10.46
N LYS A 143 -12.28 -12.85 -11.54
CA LYS A 143 -11.69 -13.81 -12.47
C LYS A 143 -10.64 -13.06 -13.28
N TYR A 144 -9.37 -13.40 -13.09
CA TYR A 144 -8.32 -13.04 -14.03
C TYR A 144 -8.03 -14.26 -14.88
N ASP A 145 -8.03 -14.11 -16.20
CA ASP A 145 -8.04 -15.23 -17.16
C ASP A 145 -6.83 -16.20 -17.03
N LEU A 146 -5.76 -15.77 -16.36
CA LEU A 146 -4.52 -16.52 -16.17
C LEU A 146 -4.22 -16.83 -14.69
N PHE A 147 -5.16 -16.50 -13.79
CA PHE A 147 -4.95 -16.70 -12.36
C PHE A 147 -4.96 -18.17 -11.97
N ASP A 148 -5.83 -18.97 -12.57
CA ASP A 148 -5.93 -20.39 -12.26
C ASP A 148 -4.63 -21.13 -12.62
N ASP A 149 -4.03 -20.79 -13.77
CA ASP A 149 -2.71 -21.29 -14.18
C ASP A 149 -1.61 -20.87 -13.19
N PHE A 150 -1.67 -19.64 -12.67
CA PHE A 150 -0.74 -19.17 -11.65
C PHE A 150 -0.92 -19.94 -10.33
N VAL A 151 -2.15 -20.12 -9.87
CA VAL A 151 -2.46 -20.88 -8.65
C VAL A 151 -1.99 -22.33 -8.78
N ALA A 152 -2.23 -22.97 -9.92
CA ALA A 152 -1.73 -24.32 -10.20
C ALA A 152 -0.20 -24.40 -10.06
N LYS A 153 0.53 -23.46 -10.67
CA LYS A 153 2.00 -23.38 -10.56
C LYS A 153 2.48 -23.15 -9.12
N ILE A 154 1.77 -22.36 -8.32
CA ILE A 154 2.09 -22.17 -6.89
C ILE A 154 1.83 -23.47 -6.10
N CYS A 155 0.75 -24.17 -6.40
CA CYS A 155 0.38 -25.42 -5.74
C CYS A 155 1.38 -26.55 -5.98
N GLU A 156 2.06 -26.57 -7.12
CA GLU A 156 3.13 -27.53 -7.46
C GLU A 156 4.44 -27.28 -6.72
N LEU A 157 4.66 -26.09 -6.16
CA LEU A 157 5.90 -25.78 -5.45
C LEU A 157 5.97 -26.48 -4.08
N PRO A 158 7.19 -26.82 -3.59
CA PRO A 158 7.41 -27.45 -2.29
C PRO A 158 7.31 -26.44 -1.13
N LEU A 159 6.19 -25.73 -1.08
CA LEU A 159 5.82 -24.74 -0.08
C LEU A 159 4.76 -25.32 0.87
N SER A 160 4.72 -24.84 2.11
CA SER A 160 3.59 -25.11 3.01
C SER A 160 2.28 -24.54 2.45
N CYS A 161 1.13 -25.05 2.89
CA CYS A 161 -0.17 -24.49 2.53
C CYS A 161 -0.24 -22.99 2.86
N PHE A 162 0.27 -22.60 4.03
CA PHE A 162 0.30 -21.21 4.46
C PHE A 162 1.12 -20.30 3.53
N GLU A 163 2.31 -20.75 3.11
CA GLU A 163 3.12 -20.01 2.13
C GLU A 163 2.38 -19.83 0.80
N LYS A 164 1.73 -20.91 0.31
CA LYS A 164 0.95 -20.87 -0.93
C LYS A 164 -0.17 -19.85 -0.85
N GLU A 165 -0.95 -19.88 0.25
CA GLU A 165 -2.01 -18.92 0.52
C GLU A 165 -1.49 -17.48 0.59
N TRP A 166 -0.34 -17.26 1.22
CA TRP A 166 0.28 -15.93 1.29
C TRP A 166 0.67 -15.40 -0.09
N TYR A 167 1.32 -16.21 -0.95
CA TYR A 167 1.66 -15.77 -2.31
C TYR A 167 0.43 -15.56 -3.20
N ILE A 168 -0.61 -16.38 -3.04
CA ILE A 168 -1.89 -16.19 -3.74
C ILE A 168 -2.53 -14.88 -3.31
N SER A 169 -2.60 -14.61 -1.99
CA SER A 169 -3.10 -13.35 -1.46
C SER A 169 -2.28 -12.15 -1.96
N LEU A 170 -0.95 -12.25 -1.99
CA LEU A 170 -0.07 -11.18 -2.48
C LEU A 170 -0.35 -10.86 -3.95
N SER A 171 -0.52 -11.89 -4.80
CA SER A 171 -0.86 -11.68 -6.21
C SER A 171 -2.22 -11.00 -6.38
N ILE A 172 -3.23 -11.38 -5.58
CA ILE A 172 -4.55 -10.74 -5.62
C ILE A 172 -4.42 -9.26 -5.26
N ASP A 173 -3.74 -8.94 -4.16
CA ASP A 173 -3.52 -7.56 -3.70
C ASP A 173 -2.83 -6.71 -4.79
N ARG A 174 -1.79 -7.23 -5.44
CA ARG A 174 -1.10 -6.54 -6.54
C ARG A 174 -1.98 -6.36 -7.79
N LEU A 175 -2.75 -7.38 -8.16
CA LEU A 175 -3.68 -7.31 -9.29
C LEU A 175 -4.85 -6.34 -9.05
N GLN A 176 -5.28 -6.17 -7.81
CA GLN A 176 -6.28 -5.15 -7.43
C GLN A 176 -5.74 -3.73 -7.64
N ARG A 177 -4.49 -3.48 -7.23
CA ARG A 177 -3.80 -2.19 -7.46
C ARG A 177 -3.68 -1.88 -8.96
N LEU A 178 -3.29 -2.87 -9.77
CA LEU A 178 -3.27 -2.72 -11.23
C LEU A 178 -4.66 -2.43 -11.79
N ALA A 179 -5.67 -3.20 -11.37
CA ALA A 179 -7.02 -3.01 -11.86
C ALA A 179 -7.56 -1.61 -11.53
N ALA A 180 -7.23 -1.04 -10.36
CA ALA A 180 -7.59 0.33 -10.01
C ALA A 180 -7.07 1.37 -11.01
N MET A 181 -5.84 1.19 -11.49
CA MET A 181 -5.19 2.02 -12.49
C MET A 181 -5.77 1.77 -13.90
N HIS A 182 -6.02 0.50 -14.25
CA HIS A 182 -6.63 0.10 -15.53
C HIS A 182 -8.06 0.61 -15.66
N ASP A 183 -8.86 0.54 -14.59
CA ASP A 183 -10.24 1.00 -14.54
C ASP A 183 -10.37 2.50 -14.91
N ILE A 184 -9.32 3.29 -14.65
CA ILE A 184 -9.24 4.72 -15.00
C ILE A 184 -8.44 4.99 -16.28
N GLY A 185 -8.02 3.95 -17.01
CA GLY A 185 -7.37 4.08 -18.32
C GLY A 185 -5.87 4.39 -18.29
N ILE A 186 -5.15 4.01 -17.23
CA ILE A 186 -3.69 4.11 -17.14
C ILE A 186 -3.05 2.70 -17.30
N ILE A 187 -1.92 2.59 -17.99
CA ILE A 187 -1.00 1.43 -18.03
C ILE A 187 0.33 1.90 -17.47
N HIS A 188 0.95 1.12 -16.59
CA HIS A 188 2.22 1.47 -15.96
C HIS A 188 3.42 1.30 -16.91
N ARG A 189 3.40 0.25 -17.76
CA ARG A 189 4.38 -0.13 -18.80
C ARG A 189 5.76 -0.59 -18.33
N ASP A 190 5.97 -0.67 -17.03
CA ASP A 190 7.25 -1.02 -16.43
C ASP A 190 7.01 -1.77 -15.11
N ILE A 191 6.11 -2.75 -15.10
CA ILE A 191 5.78 -3.42 -13.84
C ILE A 191 6.94 -4.32 -13.41
N CYS A 192 7.45 -4.06 -12.21
CA CYS A 192 8.46 -4.88 -11.56
C CYS A 192 8.19 -4.98 -10.06
N ASP A 193 8.94 -5.85 -9.38
CA ASP A 193 8.75 -6.08 -7.95
C ASP A 193 9.00 -4.84 -7.09
N GLU A 194 9.97 -4.00 -7.47
CA GLU A 194 10.34 -2.78 -6.75
C GLU A 194 9.23 -1.72 -6.80
N HIS A 195 8.29 -1.80 -7.74
CA HIS A 195 7.19 -0.84 -7.84
C HIS A 195 6.05 -1.08 -6.84
N PHE A 196 6.06 -2.23 -6.15
CA PHE A 196 5.08 -2.55 -5.10
C PHE A 196 5.64 -2.46 -3.67
N ARG A 197 6.97 -2.56 -3.52
CA ARG A 197 7.66 -2.56 -2.23
C ARG A 197 8.90 -1.68 -2.26
N LEU A 198 9.25 -1.12 -1.11
CA LEU A 198 10.47 -0.32 -1.01
C LEU A 198 11.72 -1.20 -1.17
N PRO A 199 12.82 -0.63 -1.69
CA PRO A 199 14.12 -1.31 -1.71
C PRO A 199 14.50 -1.78 -0.29
N HIS A 200 14.93 -3.03 -0.18
CA HIS A 200 15.27 -3.71 1.08
C HIS A 200 14.09 -3.97 2.03
N ASP A 201 12.84 -3.69 1.63
CA ASP A 201 11.65 -4.13 2.34
C ASP A 201 11.15 -5.47 1.77
N PHE A 202 10.47 -6.24 2.60
CA PHE A 202 9.87 -7.51 2.21
C PHE A 202 8.40 -7.35 1.79
N TYR A 203 7.69 -6.45 2.45
CA TYR A 203 6.25 -6.28 2.29
C TYR A 203 5.90 -5.22 1.25
N ASP A 204 4.76 -5.41 0.59
CA ASP A 204 4.21 -4.40 -0.29
C ASP A 204 3.71 -3.21 0.52
N THR A 205 3.93 -2.00 -0.01
CA THR A 205 3.43 -0.75 0.56
C THR A 205 2.33 -0.17 -0.31
N VAL A 206 2.71 0.29 -1.50
CA VAL A 206 1.85 0.97 -2.50
C VAL A 206 2.43 0.71 -3.90
N LEU A 207 1.62 0.90 -4.95
CA LEU A 207 2.09 0.92 -6.33
C LEU A 207 2.62 2.32 -6.67
N TYR A 208 3.88 2.42 -7.07
CA TYR A 208 4.53 3.70 -7.36
C TYR A 208 5.46 3.63 -8.58
N ASP A 209 5.95 4.80 -9.00
CA ASP A 209 6.83 5.02 -10.16
C ASP A 209 6.15 5.01 -11.53
N PHE A 210 5.31 6.00 -11.78
CA PHE A 210 4.58 6.16 -13.06
C PHE A 210 5.39 6.86 -14.15
N SER A 211 6.74 6.88 -14.05
CA SER A 211 7.61 7.63 -14.96
C SER A 211 7.60 7.12 -16.41
N HIS A 212 7.07 5.91 -16.63
CA HIS A 212 6.91 5.28 -17.95
C HIS A 212 5.45 5.01 -18.32
N SER A 213 4.50 5.51 -17.52
CA SER A 213 3.08 5.20 -17.67
C SER A 213 2.45 5.80 -18.94
N TYR A 214 1.31 5.24 -19.34
CA TYR A 214 0.52 5.65 -20.50
C TYR A 214 -0.95 5.80 -20.13
N ILE A 215 -1.59 6.87 -20.60
CA ILE A 215 -2.99 7.21 -20.27
C ILE A 215 -3.82 7.27 -21.57
N ILE A 216 -4.84 6.42 -21.72
CA ILE A 216 -5.61 6.27 -22.98
C ILE A 216 -6.34 7.55 -23.37
N ASN A 217 -6.99 8.23 -22.42
CA ASN A 217 -7.88 9.37 -22.71
C ASN A 217 -7.14 10.71 -22.81
N SER A 218 -5.81 10.65 -22.90
CA SER A 218 -5.02 11.83 -23.17
C SER A 218 -4.99 12.03 -24.70
N PRO A 219 -5.15 13.26 -25.25
CA PRO A 219 -5.26 13.52 -26.69
C PRO A 219 -3.96 13.23 -27.50
N TRP A 220 -3.13 12.29 -27.04
CA TRP A 220 -1.76 12.08 -27.50
C TRP A 220 -1.62 10.67 -28.08
N PRO A 221 -1.29 10.54 -29.37
CA PRO A 221 -1.13 9.24 -29.99
C PRO A 221 0.30 8.76 -29.77
N TYR A 222 0.55 7.76 -28.91
CA TYR A 222 1.83 7.06 -28.96
C TYR A 222 1.72 5.56 -28.65
N VAL A 223 1.21 4.83 -29.64
CA VAL A 223 1.86 3.57 -30.01
C VAL A 223 2.02 3.60 -31.54
N LYS A 224 3.24 3.40 -32.06
CA LYS A 224 3.47 3.28 -33.51
C LYS A 224 2.61 2.18 -34.16
N ARG A 225 2.08 1.27 -33.34
CA ARG A 225 1.03 0.28 -33.65
C ARG A 225 0.11 0.15 -32.42
N PRO A 226 -1.13 0.64 -32.45
CA PRO A 226 -2.02 0.51 -31.29
C PRO A 226 -2.19 -0.98 -30.95
N LYS A 227 -1.77 -1.36 -29.73
CA LYS A 227 -2.11 -2.66 -29.15
C LYS A 227 -3.50 -2.55 -28.54
N PRO A 228 -4.35 -3.59 -28.63
CA PRO A 228 -5.61 -3.63 -27.92
C PRO A 228 -5.42 -3.42 -26.40
N TRP A 229 -6.30 -2.64 -25.77
CA TRP A 229 -6.25 -2.37 -24.34
C TRP A 229 -6.21 -3.64 -23.48
N ALA A 230 -7.05 -4.61 -23.81
CA ALA A 230 -7.09 -5.91 -23.15
C ALA A 230 -5.75 -6.66 -23.24
N GLU A 231 -5.01 -6.50 -24.35
CA GLU A 231 -3.67 -7.11 -24.48
C GLU A 231 -2.67 -6.45 -23.52
N LEU A 232 -2.69 -5.13 -23.40
CA LEU A 232 -1.80 -4.39 -22.48
C LEU A 232 -2.07 -4.75 -21.02
N ILE A 233 -3.34 -4.78 -20.62
CA ILE A 233 -3.75 -5.23 -19.29
C ILE A 233 -3.22 -6.65 -19.01
N ARG A 234 -3.44 -7.57 -19.96
CA ARG A 234 -3.01 -8.97 -19.81
C ARG A 234 -1.49 -9.10 -19.66
N VAL A 235 -0.71 -8.25 -20.33
CA VAL A 235 0.75 -8.22 -20.18
C VAL A 235 1.13 -7.84 -18.75
N GLU A 236 0.61 -6.73 -18.21
CA GLU A 236 0.95 -6.30 -16.84
C GLU A 236 0.49 -7.29 -15.77
N GLN A 237 -0.69 -7.91 -15.96
CA GLN A 237 -1.17 -8.96 -15.07
C GLN A 237 -0.21 -10.15 -15.05
N ASN A 238 0.27 -10.58 -16.22
CA ASN A 238 1.28 -11.64 -16.34
C ASN A 238 2.62 -11.26 -15.70
N GLU A 239 3.05 -10.01 -15.82
CA GLU A 239 4.26 -9.51 -15.17
C GLU A 239 4.14 -9.60 -13.65
N VAL A 240 3.02 -9.16 -13.07
CA VAL A 240 2.76 -9.30 -11.62
C VAL A 240 2.81 -10.76 -11.18
N MET A 241 2.06 -11.64 -11.84
CA MET A 241 2.02 -13.06 -11.48
C MET A 241 3.39 -13.73 -11.66
N GLY A 242 4.13 -13.37 -12.72
CA GLY A 242 5.48 -13.85 -12.97
C GLY A 242 6.47 -13.43 -11.87
N VAL A 243 6.39 -12.18 -11.42
CA VAL A 243 7.19 -11.66 -10.31
C VAL A 243 6.89 -12.41 -9.02
N VAL A 244 5.62 -12.55 -8.64
CA VAL A 244 5.23 -13.25 -7.40
C VAL A 244 5.61 -14.74 -7.45
N LEU A 245 5.41 -15.40 -8.60
CA LEU A 245 5.87 -16.79 -8.81
C LEU A 245 7.39 -16.90 -8.65
N GLY A 246 8.14 -15.91 -9.12
CA GLY A 246 9.59 -15.81 -8.92
C GLY A 246 9.97 -15.78 -7.43
N ARG A 247 9.25 -14.99 -6.62
CA ARG A 247 9.44 -14.95 -5.16
C ARG A 247 9.11 -16.29 -4.51
N ALA A 248 8.01 -16.92 -4.93
CA ALA A 248 7.58 -18.22 -4.45
C ALA A 248 8.61 -19.33 -4.72
N LYS A 249 9.15 -19.40 -5.95
CA LYS A 249 10.20 -20.37 -6.33
C LYS A 249 11.46 -20.23 -5.49
N ARG A 250 11.80 -19.01 -5.06
CA ARG A 250 12.93 -18.72 -4.18
C ARG A 250 12.62 -18.91 -2.69
N SER A 251 11.39 -19.30 -2.34
CA SER A 251 10.95 -19.42 -0.95
C SER A 251 11.24 -18.15 -0.13
N GLU A 252 11.06 -16.97 -0.74
CA GLU A 252 11.42 -15.69 -0.11
C GLU A 252 10.69 -15.44 1.19
N PHE A 253 9.41 -15.81 1.30
CA PHE A 253 8.62 -15.66 2.53
C PHE A 253 9.22 -16.42 3.71
N ARG A 254 9.52 -17.71 3.53
CA ARG A 254 10.19 -18.52 4.56
C ARG A 254 11.56 -17.98 4.93
N THR A 255 12.31 -17.55 3.92
CA THR A 255 13.66 -16.97 4.12
C THR A 255 13.60 -15.67 4.89
N HIS A 256 12.61 -14.82 4.59
CA HIS A 256 12.36 -13.58 5.32
C HIS A 256 12.04 -13.88 6.79
N ILE A 257 11.06 -14.74 7.07
CA ILE A 257 10.69 -15.10 8.44
C ILE A 257 11.88 -15.70 9.20
N ALA A 258 12.63 -16.63 8.58
CA ALA A 258 13.81 -17.23 9.18
C ALA A 258 14.86 -16.18 9.54
N THR A 259 15.08 -15.21 8.66
CA THR A 259 16.00 -14.09 8.90
C THR A 259 15.50 -13.19 10.02
N THR A 260 14.23 -12.76 9.99
CA THR A 260 13.64 -11.85 10.98
C THR A 260 13.57 -12.47 12.37
N LEU A 261 13.34 -13.79 12.46
CA LEU A 261 13.28 -14.52 13.72
C LEU A 261 14.64 -15.07 14.18
N ASN A 262 15.68 -14.95 13.35
CA ASN A 262 16.97 -15.63 13.56
C ASN A 262 16.80 -17.13 13.82
N MET A 263 16.02 -17.80 12.98
CA MET A 263 15.70 -19.24 13.04
C MET A 263 16.17 -19.95 11.77
N ASN A 264 16.34 -21.27 11.87
CA ASN A 264 16.59 -22.07 10.67
C ASN A 264 15.30 -22.28 9.86
N LEU A 265 15.44 -22.55 8.56
CA LEU A 265 14.32 -22.72 7.64
C LEU A 265 13.39 -23.88 8.02
N THR A 266 13.92 -24.96 8.61
CA THR A 266 13.14 -26.14 9.03
C THR A 266 12.20 -25.79 10.18
N THR A 267 12.67 -25.03 11.17
CA THR A 267 11.84 -24.55 12.29
C THR A 267 10.72 -23.66 11.80
N VAL A 268 10.99 -22.73 10.88
CA VAL A 268 9.95 -21.89 10.26
C VAL A 268 8.94 -22.73 9.48
N MET A 269 9.43 -23.70 8.71
CA MET A 269 8.56 -24.62 7.97
C MET A 269 7.61 -25.39 8.90
N ASN A 270 8.11 -25.84 10.06
CA ASN A 270 7.27 -26.49 11.06
C ASN A 270 6.17 -25.55 11.56
N PHE A 271 6.46 -24.28 11.86
CA PHE A 271 5.43 -23.31 12.25
C PHE A 271 4.38 -23.07 11.17
N CYS A 272 4.79 -23.07 9.88
CA CYS A 272 3.87 -22.92 8.76
C CYS A 272 2.96 -24.14 8.52
N SER A 273 3.30 -25.30 9.07
CA SER A 273 2.61 -26.57 8.78
C SER A 273 2.02 -27.30 9.99
N GLN A 274 2.43 -26.97 11.21
CA GLN A 274 1.93 -27.63 12.42
C GLN A 274 0.41 -27.49 12.58
N GLU A 275 -0.23 -28.47 13.22
CA GLU A 275 -1.64 -28.37 13.59
C GLU A 275 -1.87 -27.27 14.65
N LEU A 276 -3.07 -26.67 14.63
CA LEU A 276 -3.38 -25.47 15.41
C LEU A 276 -4.64 -25.62 16.28
N GLU A 277 -5.09 -26.84 16.59
CA GLU A 277 -6.32 -27.09 17.37
C GLU A 277 -6.32 -26.36 18.73
N ASP A 278 -5.25 -26.49 19.51
CA ASP A 278 -5.14 -25.80 20.81
C ASP A 278 -5.13 -24.27 20.66
N ALA A 279 -4.52 -23.77 19.57
CA ALA A 279 -4.43 -22.34 19.29
C ALA A 279 -5.77 -21.74 18.85
N LYS A 280 -6.66 -22.52 18.21
CA LYS A 280 -8.03 -22.08 17.86
C LYS A 280 -8.88 -21.82 19.09
N ASN A 281 -8.68 -22.59 20.15
CA ASN A 281 -9.44 -22.46 21.40
C ASN A 281 -8.95 -21.31 22.29
N THR A 282 -7.80 -20.72 21.99
CA THR A 282 -7.12 -19.70 22.80
C THR A 282 -6.88 -18.40 22.03
N LEU A 283 -7.71 -18.12 21.02
CA LEU A 283 -7.61 -16.90 20.23
C LEU A 283 -7.90 -15.67 21.09
N GLU A 284 -7.02 -14.66 20.97
CA GLU A 284 -7.18 -13.34 21.53
C GLU A 284 -7.83 -12.40 20.52
N MET A 285 -8.46 -11.32 20.98
CA MET A 285 -8.84 -10.22 20.09
C MET A 285 -7.60 -9.43 19.67
N ILE A 286 -7.50 -9.08 18.40
CA ILE A 286 -6.38 -8.30 17.85
C ILE A 286 -6.90 -6.95 17.38
N SER A 287 -6.27 -5.86 17.81
CA SER A 287 -6.62 -4.52 17.38
C SER A 287 -5.45 -3.80 16.72
N LEU A 288 -5.70 -3.27 15.53
CA LEU A 288 -4.70 -2.65 14.67
C LEU A 288 -5.16 -1.26 14.27
N LYS A 289 -4.28 -0.28 14.42
CA LYS A 289 -4.52 1.11 14.01
C LYS A 289 -3.75 1.41 12.73
N THR A 290 -4.44 1.95 11.72
CA THR A 290 -3.84 2.42 10.47
C THR A 290 -4.25 3.86 10.19
N ARG A 291 -3.36 4.62 9.52
CA ARG A 291 -3.65 6.00 9.09
C ARG A 291 -4.39 6.03 7.76
N HIS A 292 -4.21 5.01 6.94
CA HIS A 292 -4.72 4.98 5.59
C HIS A 292 -6.04 4.23 5.56
N ARG A 293 -7.01 4.79 4.82
CA ARG A 293 -8.28 4.15 4.55
C ARG A 293 -8.01 2.80 3.85
N PRO A 294 -8.56 1.68 4.34
CA PRO A 294 -8.52 0.44 3.58
C PRO A 294 -9.32 0.62 2.27
N ASP A 295 -9.07 -0.22 1.28
CA ASP A 295 -9.82 -0.17 0.02
C ASP A 295 -11.28 -0.57 0.23
N THR A 296 -11.52 -1.56 1.07
CA THR A 296 -12.85 -1.98 1.51
C THR A 296 -12.84 -2.22 3.02
N PHE A 297 -13.96 -1.97 3.69
CA PHE A 297 -14.09 -2.24 5.12
C PHE A 297 -14.54 -3.69 5.37
N THR A 298 -13.86 -4.64 4.73
CA THR A 298 -14.13 -6.08 4.86
C THR A 298 -13.03 -6.77 5.67
N HIS A 299 -13.11 -8.09 5.77
CA HIS A 299 -12.07 -8.89 6.39
C HIS A 299 -10.74 -8.72 5.63
N PRO A 300 -9.60 -8.45 6.30
CA PRO A 300 -8.35 -8.12 5.63
C PRO A 300 -7.76 -9.31 4.85
N SER A 301 -7.02 -9.01 3.79
CA SER A 301 -6.25 -10.00 3.04
C SER A 301 -5.07 -10.50 3.88
N LEU A 302 -4.67 -11.76 3.65
CA LEU A 302 -3.56 -12.37 4.38
C LEU A 302 -2.24 -11.61 4.12
N ALA A 303 -1.97 -11.23 2.87
CA ALA A 303 -0.72 -10.56 2.51
C ALA A 303 -0.60 -9.15 3.14
N SER A 304 -1.70 -8.40 3.20
CA SER A 304 -1.70 -7.04 3.73
C SER A 304 -1.70 -6.99 5.27
N ILE A 305 -2.32 -7.96 5.94
CA ILE A 305 -2.40 -8.00 7.41
C ILE A 305 -1.15 -8.58 8.07
N PHE A 306 -0.47 -9.51 7.40
CA PHE A 306 0.71 -10.19 7.94
C PHE A 306 1.80 -9.25 8.52
N PRO A 307 2.22 -8.17 7.83
CA PRO A 307 3.22 -7.26 8.39
C PRO A 307 2.75 -6.58 9.70
N PHE A 308 1.46 -6.30 9.84
CA PHE A 308 0.91 -5.78 11.09
C PHE A 308 0.99 -6.80 12.21
N LEU A 309 0.57 -8.05 11.95
CA LEU A 309 0.67 -9.14 12.92
C LEU A 309 2.12 -9.39 13.35
N GLU A 310 3.06 -9.34 12.41
CA GLU A 310 4.48 -9.45 12.71
C GLU A 310 4.96 -8.31 13.62
N SER A 311 4.53 -7.08 13.35
CA SER A 311 4.97 -5.91 14.12
C SER A 311 4.50 -5.89 15.58
N ILE A 312 3.35 -6.49 15.88
CA ILE A 312 2.76 -6.53 17.22
C ILE A 312 3.09 -7.82 18.00
N ARG A 313 3.85 -8.73 17.38
CA ARG A 313 4.17 -10.05 17.93
C ARG A 313 4.75 -9.97 19.35
N PRO A 314 4.24 -10.77 20.31
CA PRO A 314 4.85 -10.89 21.63
C PRO A 314 6.29 -11.42 21.56
N LYS A 315 7.22 -10.78 22.27
CA LYS A 315 8.65 -11.16 22.25
C LYS A 315 8.92 -12.58 22.72
N ASN A 316 8.09 -13.09 23.62
CA ASN A 316 8.14 -14.45 24.17
C ASN A 316 7.46 -15.50 23.28
N SER A 317 6.80 -15.10 22.18
CA SER A 317 6.11 -16.01 21.27
C SER A 317 6.48 -15.70 19.81
N PRO A 318 7.68 -16.11 19.35
CA PRO A 318 8.22 -15.72 18.03
C PRO A 318 7.39 -16.24 16.84
N ALA A 319 6.60 -17.31 17.01
CA ALA A 319 5.73 -17.83 15.96
C ALA A 319 4.28 -17.29 16.02
N TRP A 320 3.93 -16.44 17.00
CA TRP A 320 2.56 -15.99 17.23
C TRP A 320 1.91 -15.43 15.97
N HIS A 321 2.57 -14.50 15.28
CA HIS A 321 2.06 -13.89 14.04
C HIS A 321 1.80 -14.91 12.92
N ILE A 322 2.62 -15.96 12.78
CA ILE A 322 2.42 -17.05 11.81
C ILE A 322 1.14 -17.81 12.18
N THR A 323 1.01 -18.20 13.45
CA THR A 323 -0.17 -18.91 13.95
C THR A 323 -1.44 -18.08 13.76
N ARG A 324 -1.43 -16.78 14.09
CA ARG A 324 -2.59 -15.90 13.96
C ARG A 324 -2.95 -15.63 12.51
N ALA A 325 -1.96 -15.48 11.63
CA ALA A 325 -2.19 -15.35 10.20
C ALA A 325 -2.83 -16.61 9.59
N ARG A 326 -2.42 -17.81 10.04
CA ARG A 326 -3.02 -19.09 9.62
C ARG A 326 -4.45 -19.27 10.12
N LEU A 327 -4.77 -18.71 11.29
CA LEU A 327 -6.10 -18.73 11.88
C LEU A 327 -6.91 -17.48 11.56
N LEU A 328 -6.47 -16.66 10.60
CA LEU A 328 -7.18 -15.45 10.19
C LEU A 328 -8.65 -15.74 9.80
N PRO A 329 -8.99 -16.86 9.11
CA PRO A 329 -10.40 -17.21 8.83
C PRO A 329 -11.27 -17.45 10.06
N ASP A 330 -10.68 -17.73 11.22
CA ASP A 330 -11.40 -17.93 12.49
C ASP A 330 -11.72 -16.60 13.20
N TYR A 331 -11.33 -15.48 12.60
CA TYR A 331 -11.69 -14.14 13.04
C TYR A 331 -12.86 -13.57 12.24
N ASP A 332 -13.57 -12.67 12.90
CA ASP A 332 -14.45 -11.70 12.30
C ASP A 332 -13.79 -10.32 12.35
N SER A 333 -14.23 -9.38 11.51
CA SER A 333 -13.62 -8.05 11.40
C SER A 333 -14.63 -6.95 11.73
N ALA A 334 -14.25 -6.04 12.63
CA ALA A 334 -14.94 -4.79 12.87
C ALA A 334 -14.01 -3.61 12.54
N TRP A 335 -14.55 -2.64 11.79
CA TRP A 335 -13.81 -1.43 11.39
C TRP A 335 -14.40 -0.20 12.05
N PHE A 336 -13.53 0.66 12.56
CA PHE A 336 -13.91 1.90 13.20
C PHE A 336 -13.15 3.10 12.61
N LEU A 337 -13.86 4.23 12.52
CA LEU A 337 -13.27 5.53 12.27
C LEU A 337 -12.96 6.20 13.60
N HIS A 338 -11.73 6.70 13.75
CA HIS A 338 -11.31 7.49 14.89
C HIS A 338 -11.03 8.94 14.46
N THR A 339 -11.80 9.88 15.01
CA THR A 339 -11.70 11.32 14.77
C THR A 339 -11.32 12.04 16.09
N PRO A 340 -10.05 12.42 16.30
CA PRO A 340 -9.58 12.95 17.59
C PRO A 340 -10.24 14.27 18.03
N THR A 341 -10.87 15.00 17.10
CA THR A 341 -11.32 16.39 17.24
C THR A 341 -12.80 16.53 17.59
N THR A 342 -13.60 15.47 17.41
CA THR A 342 -15.05 15.48 17.66
C THR A 342 -15.34 14.81 18.99
N GLY A 343 -16.25 15.35 19.81
CA GLY A 343 -16.62 14.78 21.10
C GLY A 343 -17.11 13.31 21.06
N LYS A 344 -17.41 12.76 19.87
CA LYS A 344 -17.45 11.33 19.58
C LYS A 344 -16.12 10.91 18.98
N GLN A 345 -15.34 10.13 19.72
CA GLN A 345 -13.99 9.76 19.32
C GLN A 345 -13.96 8.57 18.35
N ILE A 346 -14.98 7.72 18.33
CA ILE A 346 -15.01 6.45 17.58
C ILE A 346 -16.38 6.19 16.97
N GLU A 347 -16.40 5.78 15.71
CA GLU A 347 -17.60 5.40 14.97
C GLU A 347 -17.39 4.05 14.28
N LEU A 348 -18.38 3.15 14.35
CA LEU A 348 -18.33 1.84 13.69
C LEU A 348 -18.70 1.99 12.21
N ILE A 349 -17.78 1.60 11.33
CA ILE A 349 -17.94 1.63 9.87
C ILE A 349 -18.57 0.33 9.38
N SER A 350 -18.01 -0.81 9.78
CA SER A 350 -18.50 -2.12 9.38
C SER A 350 -18.27 -3.17 10.47
N LEU A 351 -19.12 -4.20 10.46
CA LEU A 351 -18.98 -5.40 11.27
C LEU A 351 -19.27 -6.60 10.38
N SER A 352 -18.37 -7.58 10.37
CA SER A 352 -18.51 -8.80 9.57
C SER A 352 -18.68 -8.55 8.07
N GLY A 353 -18.03 -7.50 7.57
CA GLY A 353 -18.10 -7.07 6.18
C GLY A 353 -19.43 -6.39 5.80
N VAL A 354 -20.36 -6.22 6.74
CA VAL A 354 -21.59 -5.43 6.52
C VAL A 354 -21.30 -3.98 6.85
N GLU A 355 -21.20 -3.15 5.80
CA GLU A 355 -21.04 -1.70 5.94
C GLU A 355 -22.32 -1.05 6.46
N ARG A 356 -22.17 -0.05 7.33
CA ARG A 356 -23.29 0.82 7.71
C ARG A 356 -23.46 1.90 6.65
N PHE A 357 -24.43 1.70 5.75
CA PHE A 357 -24.76 2.56 4.61
C PHE A 357 -25.04 4.05 4.94
N GLU A 358 -25.10 4.44 6.21
CA GLU A 358 -25.38 5.81 6.66
C GLU A 358 -24.12 6.69 6.84
N LEU A 359 -22.91 6.11 6.79
CA LEU A 359 -21.66 6.86 6.99
C LEU A 359 -20.97 7.22 5.67
N ASP A 360 -20.93 8.50 5.34
CA ASP A 360 -19.98 9.02 4.34
C ASP A 360 -18.59 9.18 4.99
N VAL A 361 -17.90 8.05 5.11
CA VAL A 361 -16.58 7.95 5.76
C VAL A 361 -15.56 8.89 5.12
N ASP A 362 -15.65 9.12 3.81
CA ASP A 362 -14.69 9.92 3.06
C ASP A 362 -14.88 11.42 3.33
N THR A 363 -16.14 11.88 3.52
CA THR A 363 -16.44 13.25 3.94
C THR A 363 -16.14 13.49 5.44
N MET A 364 -16.28 12.45 6.28
CA MET A 364 -16.03 12.55 7.72
C MET A 364 -14.56 12.43 8.11
N ALA A 365 -13.74 11.79 7.28
CA ALA A 365 -12.30 11.67 7.52
C ALA A 365 -11.61 13.04 7.43
N GLN A 366 -11.00 13.46 8.53
CA GLN A 366 -10.15 14.65 8.60
C GLN A 366 -8.68 14.26 8.40
N GLU A 367 -7.79 15.22 8.16
CA GLU A 367 -6.34 14.98 7.98
C GLU A 367 -5.68 14.21 9.15
N LYS A 368 -6.30 14.20 10.33
CA LYS A 368 -5.83 13.49 11.54
C LYS A 368 -6.63 12.24 11.89
N SER A 369 -7.57 11.84 11.04
CA SER A 369 -8.34 10.63 11.25
C SER A 369 -7.46 9.38 11.14
N SER A 370 -7.87 8.32 11.84
CA SER A 370 -7.26 7.01 11.72
C SER A 370 -8.34 5.94 11.72
N TYR A 371 -8.01 4.76 11.20
CA TYR A 371 -8.91 3.61 11.17
C TYR A 371 -8.42 2.57 12.16
N VAL A 372 -9.35 1.92 12.84
CA VAL A 372 -9.06 0.82 13.75
C VAL A 372 -9.75 -0.43 13.23
N LEU A 373 -8.95 -1.46 12.95
CA LEU A 373 -9.42 -2.81 12.68
C LEU A 373 -9.39 -3.58 14.00
N VAL A 374 -10.49 -4.26 14.32
CA VAL A 374 -10.58 -5.22 15.41
C VAL A 374 -10.90 -6.58 14.81
N LEU A 375 -9.97 -7.52 14.93
CA LEU A 375 -10.17 -8.93 14.61
C LEU A 375 -10.70 -9.62 15.86
N ILE A 376 -11.95 -10.08 15.80
CA ILE A 376 -12.60 -10.75 16.92
C ILE A 376 -12.69 -12.25 16.66
N PRO A 377 -12.25 -13.13 17.57
CA PRO A 377 -12.43 -14.56 17.38
C PRO A 377 -13.92 -14.90 17.25
N ARG A 378 -14.28 -15.67 16.22
CA ARG A 378 -15.69 -16.06 15.97
C ARG A 378 -16.29 -16.86 17.12
N SER A 379 -15.45 -17.53 17.90
CA SER A 379 -15.82 -18.28 19.10
C SER A 379 -16.31 -17.39 20.26
N TRP A 380 -16.13 -16.06 20.21
CA TRP A 380 -16.49 -15.15 21.30
C TRP A 380 -17.96 -14.70 21.30
N ASN A 381 -18.76 -15.03 20.28
CA ASN A 381 -20.20 -14.73 20.15
C ASN A 381 -20.63 -13.32 20.64
N LEU A 382 -20.54 -12.32 19.74
CA LEU A 382 -20.61 -10.89 20.10
C LEU A 382 -21.99 -10.23 20.03
N GLU A 383 -23.08 -10.96 19.79
CA GLU A 383 -24.39 -10.32 19.55
C GLU A 383 -24.82 -9.38 20.69
N ASP A 384 -24.41 -9.69 21.93
CA ASP A 384 -24.71 -8.91 23.14
C ASP A 384 -23.57 -7.95 23.57
N HIS A 385 -22.44 -7.90 22.84
CA HIS A 385 -21.21 -7.21 23.29
C HIS A 385 -20.81 -6.00 22.43
N LYS A 386 -21.75 -5.44 21.64
CA LYS A 386 -21.49 -4.27 20.78
C LYS A 386 -20.90 -3.09 21.55
N GLN A 387 -21.44 -2.79 22.74
CA GLN A 387 -20.94 -1.67 23.57
C GLN A 387 -19.48 -1.88 24.00
N ARG A 388 -19.09 -3.10 24.38
CA ARG A 388 -17.70 -3.45 24.72
C ARG A 388 -16.76 -3.26 23.54
N LEU A 389 -17.21 -3.59 22.31
CA LEU A 389 -16.41 -3.37 21.11
C LEU A 389 -16.12 -1.88 20.88
N PHE A 390 -17.09 -1.00 21.11
CA PHE A 390 -16.86 0.46 21.07
C PHE A 390 -15.87 0.91 22.14
N SER A 391 -16.01 0.43 23.38
CA SER A 391 -15.08 0.73 24.46
C SER A 391 -13.66 0.28 24.13
N CYS A 392 -13.50 -0.94 23.63
CA CYS A 392 -12.23 -1.51 23.18
C CYS A 392 -11.58 -0.65 22.07
N ALA A 393 -12.32 -0.35 21.00
CA ALA A 393 -11.82 0.48 19.91
C ALA A 393 -11.42 1.89 20.41
N GLY A 394 -12.19 2.46 21.34
CA GLY A 394 -11.86 3.73 22.00
C GLY A 394 -10.58 3.70 22.81
N LEU A 395 -10.34 2.62 23.57
CA LEU A 395 -9.13 2.45 24.36
C LEU A 395 -7.90 2.29 23.46
N VAL A 396 -7.99 1.49 22.40
CA VAL A 396 -6.89 1.30 21.44
C VAL A 396 -6.58 2.61 20.71
N ALA A 397 -7.60 3.34 20.29
CA ALA A 397 -7.40 4.56 19.51
C ALA A 397 -6.81 5.72 20.33
N ASN A 398 -7.25 5.89 21.58
CA ASN A 398 -6.96 7.07 22.42
C ASN A 398 -5.93 6.82 23.53
N LYS A 399 -5.91 5.63 24.13
CA LYS A 399 -5.14 5.36 25.37
C LYS A 399 -3.94 4.45 25.14
N GLY A 400 -3.67 4.05 23.89
CA GLY A 400 -2.54 3.18 23.55
C GLY A 400 -2.66 1.80 24.19
N TRP A 401 -3.89 1.30 24.36
CA TRP A 401 -4.12 -0.09 24.78
C TRP A 401 -3.38 -1.06 23.85
N GLY A 402 -2.92 -2.17 24.42
CA GLY A 402 -2.14 -3.18 23.71
C GLY A 402 -2.91 -3.71 22.50
N PRO A 403 -2.23 -4.03 21.39
CA PRO A 403 -2.87 -4.52 20.17
C PRO A 403 -3.39 -5.97 20.30
N ILE A 404 -3.15 -6.63 21.43
CA ILE A 404 -3.58 -8.00 21.73
C ILE A 404 -4.36 -7.94 23.04
N ILE A 405 -5.61 -8.41 23.02
CA ILE A 405 -6.57 -8.29 24.12
C ILE A 405 -7.08 -9.68 24.45
N LEU A 406 -6.82 -10.13 25.68
CA LEU A 406 -7.28 -11.43 26.17
C LEU A 406 -8.80 -11.43 26.38
N LYS A 407 -9.40 -12.62 26.40
CA LYS A 407 -10.84 -12.77 26.59
C LYS A 407 -11.27 -12.21 27.94
N GLU A 408 -10.51 -12.50 28.98
CA GLU A 408 -10.77 -12.05 30.35
C GLU A 408 -10.66 -10.52 30.46
N GLU A 409 -9.72 -9.90 29.75
CA GLU A 409 -9.58 -8.44 29.69
C GLU A 409 -10.77 -7.79 28.99
N PHE A 410 -11.24 -8.40 27.89
CA PHE A 410 -12.40 -7.93 27.15
C PHE A 410 -13.69 -8.05 27.97
N GLU A 411 -13.86 -9.16 28.71
CA GLU A 411 -15.03 -9.40 29.55
C GLU A 411 -15.14 -8.41 30.73
N GLN A 412 -14.01 -7.86 31.18
CA GLN A 412 -13.97 -6.89 32.28
C GLN A 412 -14.34 -5.46 31.87
N LEU A 413 -14.47 -5.15 30.57
CA LEU A 413 -14.71 -3.78 30.08
C LEU A 413 -16.06 -3.14 30.50
N ASP A 414 -16.99 -3.95 31.01
CA ASP A 414 -18.31 -3.50 31.51
C ASP A 414 -18.45 -3.63 33.05
N SER A 415 -17.35 -3.86 33.79
CA SER A 415 -17.35 -4.04 35.26
C SER A 415 -17.28 -2.71 36.03
#